data_AF-A0A932HLP6-F1
#
_entry.id   AF-A0A932HLP6-F1
#
_cell.length_a   1.000
_cell.length_b   1.000
_cell.length_c   1.000
_cell.angle_alpha   90.00
_cell.angle_beta   90.00
_cell.angle_gamma   90.00
#
_symmetry.space_group_name_H-M   'P 1'
#
loop_
_entity.id
_entity.type
_entity.pdbx_description
1 polymer ?
#
loop_
_entity_poly.entity_id
_entity_poly.type
_entity_poly.pdbx_seq_one_letter_code
_entity_poly.pdbx_strand_id
1 'polypeptide(L)'
;TILGARRASRTQLGEREAREVIAAYGLRLPQNVLARTVDEAVAAATAMGFPVALKIASPDILHKTDVGGVRLHLADADAVARGFAAIDASVRRFFPHAAIQGIAVQEMVVGGKEVILGMTRDPQFGPLLMFGLGGIYVEVLKDVAFRVAPIGPDQAEAMIREIRSFPLLRGVRGEKPSDLPAIVEALCRLSQLCVDFPEILELDVNPLLVKAEGEGAVAIDARLALGA
;
A
#
# COMPACT_ATOMS: atom_id res chain seq x y z
N THR A 1 -12.70 6.71 9.09
CA THR A 1 -13.17 5.35 9.47
C THR A 1 -14.16 4.86 8.43
N ILE A 2 -14.40 3.54 8.31
CA ILE A 2 -15.38 2.98 7.35
C ILE A 2 -16.77 3.61 7.55
N LEU A 3 -17.25 3.70 8.79
CA LEU A 3 -18.50 4.37 9.14
C LEU A 3 -18.54 5.85 8.71
N GLY A 4 -17.43 6.57 8.87
CA GLY A 4 -17.31 7.97 8.46
C GLY A 4 -17.40 8.14 6.94
N ALA A 5 -16.76 7.24 6.17
CA ALA A 5 -16.84 7.25 4.72
C ALA A 5 -18.28 6.99 4.23
N ARG A 6 -18.98 6.01 4.81
CA ARG A 6 -20.39 5.74 4.47
C ARG A 6 -21.34 6.87 4.81
N ARG A 7 -21.19 7.51 5.97
CA ARG A 7 -22.01 8.68 6.34
C ARG A 7 -21.83 9.85 5.39
N ALA A 8 -20.67 9.95 4.74
CA ALA A 8 -20.39 10.94 3.71
C ALA A 8 -20.74 10.45 2.29
N SER A 9 -21.44 9.31 2.16
CA SER A 9 -21.78 8.67 0.88
C SER A 9 -20.58 8.45 -0.05
N ARG A 10 -19.39 8.23 0.54
CA ARG A 10 -18.18 7.91 -0.22
C ARG A 10 -18.07 6.42 -0.43
N THR A 11 -17.74 6.02 -1.65
CA THR A 11 -17.45 4.64 -2.06
C THR A 11 -15.98 4.30 -1.97
N GLN A 12 -15.12 5.23 -1.53
CA GLN A 12 -13.69 4.99 -1.32
C GLN A 12 -13.22 5.60 -0.01
N LEU A 13 -12.33 4.88 0.67
CA LEU A 13 -11.59 5.41 1.82
C LEU A 13 -10.46 6.30 1.32
N GLY A 14 -10.26 7.44 1.99
CA GLY A 14 -9.05 8.24 1.78
C GLY A 14 -7.82 7.50 2.30
N GLU A 15 -6.62 7.86 1.81
CA GLU A 15 -5.35 7.22 2.18
C GLU A 15 -5.18 7.07 3.70
N ARG A 16 -5.45 8.14 4.46
CA ARG A 16 -5.37 8.09 5.92
C ARG A 16 -6.30 7.03 6.53
N GLU A 17 -7.54 6.97 6.05
CA GLU A 17 -8.54 6.04 6.58
C GLU A 17 -8.21 4.59 6.22
N ALA A 18 -7.73 4.36 4.99
CA ALA A 18 -7.27 3.05 4.56
C ALA A 18 -6.10 2.57 5.43
N ARG A 19 -5.12 3.44 5.70
CA ARG A 19 -3.99 3.16 6.61
C ARG A 19 -4.46 2.84 8.02
N GLU A 20 -5.40 3.60 8.57
CA GLU A 20 -5.97 3.34 9.91
C GLU A 20 -6.62 1.95 9.99
N VAL A 21 -7.37 1.54 8.96
CA VAL A 21 -8.01 0.20 8.90
C VAL A 21 -6.95 -0.91 8.82
N ILE A 22 -5.99 -0.78 7.93
CA ILE A 22 -4.93 -1.79 7.71
C ILE A 22 -4.06 -1.95 8.97
N ALA A 23 -3.71 -0.84 9.63
CA ALA A 23 -2.98 -0.85 10.89
C ALA A 23 -3.78 -1.51 12.03
N ALA A 24 -5.10 -1.26 12.10
CA ALA A 24 -5.97 -1.87 13.10
C ALA A 24 -6.04 -3.40 12.97
N TYR A 25 -5.85 -3.94 11.75
CA TYR A 25 -5.72 -5.38 11.51
C TYR A 25 -4.30 -5.91 11.72
N GLY A 26 -3.38 -5.08 12.17
CA GLY A 26 -2.02 -5.47 12.56
C GLY A 26 -1.02 -5.60 11.41
N LEU A 27 -1.34 -5.08 10.22
CA LEU A 27 -0.34 -4.96 9.16
C LEU A 27 0.58 -3.77 9.47
N ARG A 28 1.90 -3.99 9.39
CA ARG A 28 2.88 -2.91 9.51
C ARG A 28 2.78 -1.96 8.32
N LEU A 29 2.85 -0.67 8.61
CA LEU A 29 2.88 0.41 7.63
C LEU A 29 4.14 1.26 7.84
N PRO A 30 4.68 1.91 6.79
CA PRO A 30 5.75 2.88 6.97
C PRO A 30 5.29 4.07 7.81
N GLN A 31 6.21 4.73 8.49
CA GLN A 31 5.89 6.02 9.12
C GLN A 31 5.38 7.01 8.06
N ASN A 32 4.39 7.82 8.43
CA ASN A 32 3.75 8.76 7.51
C ASN A 32 3.26 9.99 8.26
N VAL A 33 3.63 11.17 7.78
CA VAL A 33 3.25 12.46 8.36
C VAL A 33 2.73 13.37 7.25
N LEU A 34 1.53 13.93 7.44
CA LEU A 34 0.99 14.92 6.49
C LEU A 34 1.58 16.30 6.80
N ALA A 35 2.29 16.86 5.83
CA ALA A 35 2.84 18.21 5.90
C ALA A 35 2.07 19.16 4.97
N ARG A 36 1.75 20.36 5.47
CA ARG A 36 1.08 21.44 4.72
C ARG A 36 2.05 22.52 4.28
N THR A 37 3.25 22.53 4.85
CA THR A 37 4.31 23.49 4.53
C THR A 37 5.62 22.75 4.25
N VAL A 38 6.55 23.42 3.58
CA VAL A 38 7.91 22.91 3.36
C VAL A 38 8.61 22.64 4.69
N ASP A 39 8.49 23.55 5.65
CA ASP A 39 9.12 23.43 6.97
C ASP A 39 8.58 22.22 7.74
N GLU A 40 7.25 22.00 7.72
CA GLU A 40 6.65 20.79 8.28
C GLU A 40 7.19 19.52 7.62
N ALA A 41 7.35 19.53 6.29
CA ALA A 41 7.85 18.38 5.55
C ALA A 41 9.31 18.05 5.89
N VAL A 42 10.16 19.08 5.97
CA VAL A 42 11.58 18.95 6.35
C VAL A 42 11.70 18.48 7.81
N ALA A 43 10.92 19.05 8.72
CA ALA A 43 10.91 18.63 10.12
C ALA A 43 10.48 17.17 10.28
N ALA A 44 9.42 16.76 9.59
CA ALA A 44 8.94 15.38 9.60
C ALA A 44 9.98 14.40 9.03
N ALA A 45 10.61 14.75 7.90
CA ALA A 45 11.65 13.91 7.30
C ALA A 45 12.89 13.78 8.20
N THR A 46 13.30 14.87 8.84
CA THR A 46 14.44 14.88 9.77
C THR A 46 14.16 14.02 10.99
N ALA A 47 12.95 14.07 11.54
CA ALA A 47 12.54 13.23 12.67
C ALA A 47 12.43 11.74 12.31
N MET A 48 11.96 11.44 11.10
CA MET A 48 11.77 10.07 10.60
C MET A 48 13.09 9.41 10.18
N GLY A 49 14.06 10.21 9.71
CA GLY A 49 15.28 9.73 9.09
C GLY A 49 15.13 9.58 7.58
N PHE A 50 16.25 9.71 6.87
CA PHE A 50 16.33 9.64 5.41
C PHE A 50 16.76 8.24 4.93
N PRO A 51 16.40 7.83 3.69
CA PRO A 51 15.61 8.59 2.73
C PRO A 51 14.11 8.57 3.02
N VAL A 52 13.39 9.58 2.51
CA VAL A 52 11.92 9.65 2.56
C VAL A 52 11.32 9.77 1.16
N ALA A 53 10.02 9.51 1.07
CA ALA A 53 9.16 9.82 -0.06
C ALA A 53 8.22 10.98 0.27
N LEU A 54 7.88 11.76 -0.75
CA LEU A 54 6.79 12.73 -0.72
C LEU A 54 5.69 12.29 -1.67
N LYS A 55 4.45 12.28 -1.19
CA LYS A 55 3.26 11.89 -1.95
C LYS A 55 2.16 12.94 -1.76
N ILE A 56 1.59 13.47 -2.84
CA ILE A 56 0.45 14.39 -2.76
C ILE A 56 -0.74 13.70 -2.06
N ALA A 57 -1.36 14.39 -1.10
CA ALA A 57 -2.58 13.96 -0.44
C ALA A 57 -3.75 14.82 -0.95
N SER A 58 -4.56 14.24 -1.82
CA SER A 58 -5.76 14.89 -2.37
C SER A 58 -6.80 13.83 -2.73
N PRO A 59 -8.08 13.99 -2.35
CA PRO A 59 -9.14 13.10 -2.79
C PRO A 59 -9.39 13.18 -4.31
N ASP A 60 -8.99 14.27 -4.95
CA ASP A 60 -9.21 14.49 -6.38
C ASP A 60 -8.10 13.91 -7.27
N ILE A 61 -7.03 13.38 -6.66
CA ILE A 61 -5.84 12.88 -7.37
C ILE A 61 -5.60 11.43 -6.97
N LEU A 62 -6.20 10.51 -7.72
CA LEU A 62 -6.06 9.07 -7.52
C LEU A 62 -4.70 8.56 -8.00
N HIS A 63 -4.29 8.92 -9.23
CA HIS A 63 -3.02 8.49 -9.83
C HIS A 63 -1.93 9.55 -9.61
N LYS A 64 -1.35 9.53 -8.41
CA LYS A 64 -0.36 10.53 -7.95
C LYS A 64 0.88 10.60 -8.84
N THR A 65 1.38 9.47 -9.33
CA THR A 65 2.59 9.41 -10.16
C THR A 65 2.41 10.17 -11.47
N ASP A 66 1.27 10.02 -12.13
CA ASP A 66 0.97 10.57 -13.46
C ASP A 66 0.97 12.11 -13.47
N VAL A 67 0.68 12.72 -12.31
CA VAL A 67 0.63 14.17 -12.15
C VAL A 67 1.92 14.75 -11.58
N GLY A 68 2.97 13.93 -11.46
CA GLY A 68 4.21 14.30 -10.79
C GLY A 68 4.03 14.51 -9.28
N GLY A 69 3.00 13.92 -8.68
CA GLY A 69 2.64 14.02 -7.27
C GLY A 69 3.43 13.09 -6.34
N VAL A 70 4.44 12.39 -6.84
CA VAL A 70 5.31 11.49 -6.07
C VAL A 70 6.77 11.86 -6.27
N ARG A 71 7.55 11.93 -5.20
CA ARG A 71 9.02 12.01 -5.21
C ARG A 71 9.56 10.96 -4.24
N LEU A 72 10.49 10.13 -4.70
CA LEU A 72 11.05 9.03 -3.93
C LEU A 72 12.54 9.29 -3.65
N HIS A 73 13.11 8.55 -2.70
CA HIS A 73 14.55 8.56 -2.41
C HIS A 73 15.12 9.94 -2.07
N LEU A 74 14.36 10.78 -1.35
CA LEU A 74 14.84 12.09 -0.91
C LEU A 74 15.80 11.88 0.26
N ALA A 75 17.09 12.12 0.03
CA ALA A 75 18.16 11.73 0.94
C ALA A 75 18.51 12.77 2.00
N ASP A 76 18.00 14.00 1.88
CA ASP A 76 18.31 15.12 2.77
C ASP A 76 17.19 16.17 2.79
N ALA A 77 17.31 17.13 3.70
CA ALA A 77 16.34 18.22 3.90
C ALA A 77 16.16 19.08 2.64
N ASP A 78 17.23 19.35 1.89
CA ASP A 78 17.16 20.17 0.68
C ASP A 78 16.42 19.43 -0.44
N ALA A 79 16.63 18.12 -0.58
CA ALA A 79 15.90 17.26 -1.50
C ALA A 79 14.41 17.22 -1.15
N VAL A 80 14.06 17.17 0.13
CA VAL A 80 12.67 17.28 0.61
C VAL A 80 12.06 18.63 0.25
N ALA A 81 12.74 19.74 0.53
CA ALA A 81 12.24 21.07 0.22
C ALA A 81 12.00 21.27 -1.29
N ARG A 82 12.98 20.86 -2.13
CA ARG A 82 12.83 20.89 -3.59
C ARG A 82 11.71 19.98 -4.08
N GLY A 83 11.61 18.77 -3.51
CA GLY A 83 10.59 17.80 -3.85
C GLY A 83 9.17 18.31 -3.54
N PHE A 84 8.99 18.94 -2.38
CA PHE A 84 7.72 19.52 -1.95
C PHE A 84 7.27 20.62 -2.92
N ALA A 85 8.15 21.59 -3.22
CA ALA A 85 7.85 22.67 -4.15
C ALA A 85 7.55 22.15 -5.56
N ALA A 86 8.27 21.14 -6.02
CA ALA A 86 8.05 20.54 -7.33
C ALA A 86 6.69 19.81 -7.44
N ILE A 87 6.26 19.13 -6.37
CA ILE A 87 4.94 18.49 -6.31
C ILE A 87 3.84 19.54 -6.34
N ASP A 88 3.90 20.55 -5.46
CA ASP A 88 2.87 21.61 -5.39
C ASP A 88 2.73 22.34 -6.73
N ALA A 89 3.85 22.71 -7.36
CA ALA A 89 3.83 23.34 -8.67
C ALA A 89 3.24 22.44 -9.77
N SER A 90 3.61 21.15 -9.79
CA SER A 90 3.09 20.20 -10.78
C SER A 90 1.58 20.00 -10.64
N VAL A 91 1.13 19.76 -9.41
CA VAL A 91 -0.28 19.50 -9.12
C VAL A 91 -1.15 20.72 -9.43
N ARG A 92 -0.74 21.93 -9.03
CA ARG A 92 -1.48 23.16 -9.35
C ARG A 92 -1.58 23.43 -10.85
N ARG A 93 -0.60 22.98 -11.64
CA ARG A 93 -0.61 23.11 -13.09
C ARG A 93 -1.61 22.15 -13.75
N PHE A 94 -1.61 20.88 -13.36
CA PHE A 94 -2.46 19.87 -13.99
C PHE A 94 -3.87 19.81 -13.39
N PHE A 95 -4.03 20.14 -12.11
CA PHE A 95 -5.27 20.07 -11.34
C PHE A 95 -5.46 21.35 -10.50
N PRO A 96 -5.68 22.52 -11.13
CA PRO A 96 -5.75 23.82 -10.44
C PRO A 96 -6.91 23.91 -9.43
N HIS A 97 -7.92 23.07 -9.57
CA HIS A 97 -9.10 23.03 -8.71
C HIS A 97 -9.11 21.87 -7.71
N ALA A 98 -8.04 21.05 -7.67
CA ALA A 98 -7.98 19.93 -6.73
C ALA A 98 -7.86 20.41 -5.28
N ALA A 99 -8.61 19.77 -4.40
CA ALA A 99 -8.57 19.95 -2.95
C ALA A 99 -7.31 19.29 -2.35
N ILE A 100 -6.20 20.01 -2.34
CA ILE A 100 -4.95 19.53 -1.75
C ILE A 100 -5.04 19.59 -0.22
N GLN A 101 -4.91 18.44 0.45
CA GLN A 101 -4.89 18.33 1.90
C GLN A 101 -3.49 18.56 2.48
N GLY A 102 -2.45 18.33 1.67
CA GLY A 102 -1.04 18.47 1.99
C GLY A 102 -0.19 17.50 1.16
N ILE A 103 1.05 17.31 1.58
CA ILE A 103 1.99 16.32 1.02
C ILE A 103 2.40 15.39 2.16
N ALA A 104 2.17 14.09 1.97
CA ALA A 104 2.57 13.07 2.91
C ALA A 104 4.08 12.81 2.80
N VAL A 105 4.80 12.99 3.91
CA VAL A 105 6.18 12.55 4.11
C VAL A 105 6.14 11.13 4.63
N GLN A 106 6.75 10.20 3.89
CA GLN A 106 6.68 8.77 4.18
C GLN A 106 8.07 8.15 4.24
N GLU A 107 8.25 7.23 5.18
CA GLU A 107 9.48 6.45 5.32
C GLU A 107 9.73 5.63 4.05
N MET A 108 10.96 5.65 3.53
CA MET A 108 11.36 4.74 2.46
C MET A 108 11.78 3.40 3.02
N VAL A 109 10.88 2.44 2.92
CA VAL A 109 11.19 1.05 3.27
C VAL A 109 12.04 0.44 2.16
N VAL A 110 13.33 0.20 2.42
CA VAL A 110 14.31 -0.23 1.39
C VAL A 110 14.65 -1.71 1.42
N GLY A 111 14.73 -2.35 0.26
CA GLY A 111 15.06 -3.77 0.13
C GLY A 111 13.91 -4.71 0.48
N GLY A 112 14.02 -5.96 0.03
CA GLY A 112 12.92 -6.93 0.03
C GLY A 112 12.29 -7.10 -1.34
N LYS A 113 11.28 -7.96 -1.43
CA LYS A 113 10.52 -8.24 -2.65
C LYS A 113 9.13 -7.68 -2.53
N GLU A 114 8.63 -7.06 -3.59
CA GLU A 114 7.27 -6.57 -3.66
C GLU A 114 6.32 -7.74 -3.98
N VAL A 115 5.22 -7.83 -3.23
CA VAL A 115 4.08 -8.71 -3.52
C VAL A 115 2.80 -7.87 -3.46
N ILE A 116 1.73 -8.40 -4.04
CA ILE A 116 0.40 -7.78 -4.04
C ILE A 116 -0.57 -8.71 -3.32
N LEU A 117 -1.32 -8.14 -2.39
CA LEU A 117 -2.45 -8.81 -1.75
C LEU A 117 -3.71 -8.02 -2.07
N GLY A 118 -4.64 -8.65 -2.76
CA GLY A 118 -5.90 -8.04 -3.17
C GLY A 118 -7.10 -8.81 -2.64
N MET A 119 -8.26 -8.16 -2.65
CA MET A 119 -9.55 -8.77 -2.46
C MET A 119 -10.57 -8.06 -3.36
N THR A 120 -11.38 -8.83 -4.06
CA THR A 120 -12.62 -8.34 -4.66
C THR A 120 -13.79 -9.15 -4.14
N ARG A 121 -14.95 -8.51 -3.94
CA ARG A 121 -16.15 -9.23 -3.51
C ARG A 121 -16.89 -9.76 -4.72
N ASP A 122 -16.81 -11.06 -4.92
CA ASP A 122 -17.57 -11.78 -5.93
C ASP A 122 -19.05 -11.93 -5.51
N PRO A 123 -20.02 -11.71 -6.41
CA PRO A 123 -21.45 -11.84 -6.08
C PRO A 123 -21.90 -13.24 -5.66
N GLN A 124 -21.21 -14.29 -6.10
CA GLN A 124 -21.54 -15.68 -5.82
C GLN A 124 -20.72 -16.24 -4.65
N PHE A 125 -19.42 -15.93 -4.63
CA PHE A 125 -18.48 -16.54 -3.69
C PHE A 125 -18.15 -15.66 -2.48
N GLY A 126 -18.51 -14.37 -2.49
CA GLY A 126 -18.12 -13.43 -1.43
C GLY A 126 -16.68 -12.94 -1.61
N PRO A 127 -15.91 -12.71 -0.54
CA PRO A 127 -14.57 -12.13 -0.67
C PRO A 127 -13.60 -13.11 -1.35
N LEU A 128 -13.13 -12.74 -2.54
CA LEU A 128 -12.13 -13.46 -3.32
C LEU A 128 -10.78 -12.79 -3.15
N LEU A 129 -9.89 -13.43 -2.39
CA LEU A 129 -8.53 -12.98 -2.15
C LEU A 129 -7.63 -13.28 -3.34
N MET A 130 -6.67 -12.39 -3.58
CA MET A 130 -5.65 -12.50 -4.62
C MET A 130 -4.27 -12.32 -4.00
N PHE A 131 -3.31 -13.12 -4.47
CA PHE A 131 -1.89 -13.01 -4.13
C PHE A 131 -1.07 -13.10 -5.41
N GLY A 132 -0.06 -12.26 -5.54
CA GLY A 132 0.91 -12.33 -6.63
C GLY A 132 2.22 -11.64 -6.28
N LEU A 133 3.25 -11.91 -7.07
CA LEU A 133 4.48 -11.11 -7.02
C LEU A 133 4.19 -9.73 -7.59
N GLY A 134 4.67 -8.68 -6.93
CA GLY A 134 4.48 -7.28 -7.30
C GLY A 134 5.43 -6.79 -8.39
N GLY A 135 5.42 -5.48 -8.60
CA GLY A 135 6.20 -4.80 -9.63
C GLY A 135 5.44 -4.57 -10.94
N ILE A 136 6.09 -3.90 -11.89
CA ILE A 136 5.44 -3.36 -13.10
C ILE A 136 4.88 -4.42 -14.07
N TYR A 137 5.19 -5.69 -13.86
CA TYR A 137 4.83 -6.77 -14.79
C TYR A 137 3.62 -7.60 -14.34
N VAL A 138 3.01 -7.33 -13.16
CA VAL A 138 1.89 -8.13 -12.64
C VAL A 138 0.75 -8.24 -13.66
N GLU A 139 0.32 -7.12 -14.22
CA GLU A 139 -0.81 -7.05 -15.16
C GLU A 139 -0.55 -7.85 -16.45
N VAL A 140 0.72 -7.96 -16.86
CA VAL A 140 1.14 -8.64 -18.08
C VAL A 140 1.33 -10.14 -17.83
N LEU A 141 1.97 -10.51 -16.71
CA LEU A 141 2.31 -11.90 -16.40
C LEU A 141 1.11 -12.69 -15.89
N LYS A 142 0.11 -12.01 -15.28
CA LYS A 142 -1.08 -12.62 -14.67
C LYS A 142 -0.72 -13.79 -13.73
N ASP A 143 0.41 -13.68 -13.06
CA ASP A 143 0.94 -14.70 -12.15
C ASP A 143 0.39 -14.48 -10.74
N VAL A 144 -0.86 -14.89 -10.57
CA VAL A 144 -1.65 -14.69 -9.36
C VAL A 144 -2.35 -15.98 -8.95
N ALA A 145 -2.56 -16.14 -7.64
CA ALA A 145 -3.36 -17.19 -7.05
C ALA A 145 -4.59 -16.58 -6.37
N PHE A 146 -5.69 -17.33 -6.32
CA PHE A 146 -6.95 -16.88 -5.72
C PHE A 146 -7.47 -17.85 -4.66
N ARG A 147 -8.10 -17.33 -3.61
CA ARG A 147 -8.83 -18.12 -2.61
C ARG A 147 -10.07 -17.38 -2.14
N VAL A 148 -11.15 -18.11 -1.86
CA VAL A 148 -12.34 -17.55 -1.21
C VAL A 148 -12.07 -17.44 0.29
N ALA A 149 -12.33 -16.26 0.87
CA ALA A 149 -12.21 -16.03 2.30
C ALA A 149 -13.39 -16.67 3.08
N PRO A 150 -13.20 -17.03 4.36
CA PRO A 150 -11.96 -16.91 5.13
C PRO A 150 -10.92 -17.97 4.77
N ILE A 151 -9.63 -17.61 4.87
CA ILE A 151 -8.51 -18.56 4.72
C ILE A 151 -7.65 -18.68 5.99
N GLY A 152 -7.18 -19.90 6.23
CA GLY A 152 -6.18 -20.19 7.26
C GLY A 152 -4.74 -20.23 6.73
N PRO A 153 -3.74 -20.40 7.61
CA PRO A 153 -2.33 -20.41 7.24
C PRO A 153 -1.98 -21.41 6.14
N ASP A 154 -2.51 -22.64 6.19
CA ASP A 154 -2.24 -23.67 5.19
C ASP A 154 -2.71 -23.27 3.79
N GLN A 155 -3.87 -22.63 3.70
CA GLN A 155 -4.43 -22.14 2.43
C GLN A 155 -3.64 -20.95 1.90
N ALA A 156 -3.23 -20.03 2.78
CA ALA A 156 -2.38 -18.91 2.42
C ALA A 156 -1.00 -19.38 1.94
N GLU A 157 -0.39 -20.36 2.61
CA GLU A 157 0.88 -20.95 2.18
C GLU A 157 0.76 -21.66 0.82
N ALA A 158 -0.31 -22.43 0.62
CA ALA A 158 -0.59 -23.06 -0.66
C ALA A 158 -0.74 -22.01 -1.79
N MET A 159 -1.45 -20.92 -1.52
CA MET A 159 -1.65 -19.81 -2.44
C MET A 159 -0.32 -19.13 -2.81
N ILE A 160 0.59 -18.96 -1.85
CA ILE A 160 1.93 -18.40 -2.10
C ILE A 160 2.79 -19.34 -2.96
N ARG A 161 2.68 -20.65 -2.76
CA ARG A 161 3.45 -21.66 -3.52
C ARG A 161 2.92 -21.88 -4.94
N GLU A 162 1.67 -21.47 -5.21
CA GLU A 162 0.99 -21.70 -6.49
C GLU A 162 1.46 -20.78 -7.60
N ILE A 163 1.94 -19.56 -7.27
CA ILE A 163 2.44 -18.63 -8.28
C ILE A 163 3.73 -19.15 -8.91
N ARG A 164 3.86 -18.97 -10.23
CA ARG A 164 5.02 -19.43 -11.02
C ARG A 164 6.31 -18.77 -10.57
N SER A 165 6.21 -17.55 -10.07
CA SER A 165 7.32 -16.75 -9.55
C SER A 165 7.69 -17.06 -8.10
N PHE A 166 7.06 -18.04 -7.45
CA PHE A 166 7.42 -18.49 -6.09
C PHE A 166 8.93 -18.75 -5.89
N PRO A 167 9.69 -19.30 -6.85
CA PRO A 167 11.15 -19.44 -6.71
C PRO A 167 11.87 -18.13 -6.42
N LEU A 168 11.34 -16.98 -6.88
CA LEU A 168 11.90 -15.67 -6.54
C LEU A 168 11.76 -15.39 -5.05
N LEU A 169 10.63 -15.72 -4.41
CA LEU A 169 10.45 -15.53 -2.96
C LEU A 169 11.37 -16.43 -2.13
N ARG A 170 11.86 -17.55 -2.67
CA ARG A 170 12.88 -18.38 -2.03
C ARG A 170 14.32 -17.85 -2.17
N GLY A 171 14.50 -16.73 -2.86
CA GLY A 171 15.80 -16.14 -3.15
C GLY A 171 16.40 -16.70 -4.44
N VAL A 172 17.13 -15.85 -5.17
CA VAL A 172 17.92 -16.24 -6.35
C VAL A 172 19.36 -15.81 -6.18
N ARG A 173 20.31 -16.60 -6.69
CA ARG A 173 21.74 -16.21 -6.80
C ARG A 173 22.35 -15.63 -5.52
N GLY A 174 22.20 -16.33 -4.39
CA GLY A 174 22.77 -15.90 -3.10
C GLY A 174 21.94 -14.87 -2.33
N GLU A 175 20.81 -14.43 -2.87
CA GLU A 175 19.81 -13.69 -2.10
C GLU A 175 19.23 -14.55 -0.98
N LYS A 176 18.96 -13.91 0.16
CA LYS A 176 18.20 -14.55 1.24
C LYS A 176 16.75 -14.80 0.80
N PRO A 177 16.09 -15.87 1.30
CA PRO A 177 14.66 -16.04 1.16
C PRO A 177 13.89 -14.87 1.76
N SER A 178 12.72 -14.58 1.18
CA SER A 178 11.74 -13.67 1.74
C SER A 178 11.07 -14.28 2.98
N ASP A 179 10.57 -13.43 3.86
CA ASP A 179 9.78 -13.82 5.02
C ASP A 179 8.38 -14.31 4.62
N LEU A 180 8.29 -15.58 4.22
CA LEU A 180 7.02 -16.23 3.84
C LEU A 180 6.00 -16.24 4.99
N PRO A 181 6.38 -16.52 6.26
CA PRO A 181 5.46 -16.41 7.39
C PRO A 181 4.77 -15.04 7.49
N ALA A 182 5.49 -13.95 7.22
CA ALA A 182 4.89 -12.61 7.23
C ALA A 182 3.88 -12.39 6.09
N ILE A 183 4.06 -13.03 4.93
CA ILE A 183 3.06 -13.01 3.85
C ILE A 183 1.81 -13.78 4.26
N VAL A 184 1.99 -14.99 4.82
CA VAL A 184 0.90 -15.84 5.32
C VAL A 184 0.05 -15.06 6.34
N GLU A 185 0.71 -14.44 7.31
CA GLU A 185 0.05 -13.64 8.34
C GLU A 185 -0.72 -12.45 7.75
N ALA A 186 -0.14 -11.73 6.78
CA ALA A 186 -0.81 -10.64 6.09
C ALA A 186 -2.05 -11.10 5.32
N LEU A 187 -1.98 -12.23 4.62
CA LEU A 187 -3.11 -12.84 3.92
C LEU A 187 -4.23 -13.24 4.87
N CYS A 188 -3.92 -13.90 5.99
CA CYS A 188 -4.91 -14.27 7.00
C CYS A 188 -5.56 -13.04 7.65
N ARG A 189 -4.79 -11.98 7.93
CA ARG A 189 -5.33 -10.72 8.48
C ARG A 189 -6.26 -10.01 7.49
N LEU A 190 -5.87 -9.93 6.22
CA LEU A 190 -6.73 -9.36 5.18
C LEU A 190 -7.98 -10.21 4.95
N SER A 191 -7.85 -11.53 4.97
CA SER A 191 -8.98 -12.44 4.92
C SER A 191 -9.98 -12.17 6.04
N GLN A 192 -9.51 -12.01 7.28
CA GLN A 192 -10.35 -11.69 8.42
C GLN A 192 -11.02 -10.32 8.26
N LEU A 193 -10.28 -9.29 7.85
CA LEU A 193 -10.80 -7.94 7.59
C LEU A 193 -11.98 -7.96 6.60
N CYS A 194 -11.85 -8.70 5.51
CA CYS A 194 -12.87 -8.75 4.46
C CYS A 194 -14.12 -9.55 4.86
N VAL A 195 -14.00 -10.43 5.86
CA VAL A 195 -15.12 -11.16 6.47
C VAL A 195 -15.84 -10.28 7.49
N ASP A 196 -15.07 -9.58 8.33
CA ASP A 196 -15.62 -8.71 9.39
C ASP A 196 -16.34 -7.48 8.83
N PHE A 197 -15.94 -6.99 7.66
CA PHE A 197 -16.52 -5.83 7.00
C PHE A 197 -17.04 -6.16 5.59
N PRO A 198 -18.27 -6.72 5.48
CA PRO A 198 -18.91 -7.03 4.22
C PRO A 198 -19.07 -5.84 3.26
N GLU A 199 -19.07 -4.62 3.78
CA GLU A 199 -19.14 -3.39 2.98
C GLU A 199 -17.90 -3.12 2.14
N ILE A 200 -16.75 -3.73 2.46
CA ILE A 200 -15.55 -3.63 1.62
C ILE A 200 -15.79 -4.50 0.38
N LEU A 201 -15.81 -3.86 -0.79
CA LEU A 201 -15.95 -4.52 -2.09
C LEU A 201 -14.61 -4.77 -2.75
N GLU A 202 -13.66 -3.86 -2.55
CA GLU A 202 -12.30 -4.01 -3.06
C GLU A 202 -11.31 -3.60 -1.99
N LEU A 203 -10.23 -4.37 -1.87
CA LEU A 203 -9.08 -4.04 -1.05
C LEU A 203 -7.83 -4.38 -1.84
N ASP A 204 -6.85 -3.48 -1.83
CA ASP A 204 -5.59 -3.66 -2.54
C ASP A 204 -4.44 -3.17 -1.66
N VAL A 205 -3.57 -4.08 -1.23
CA VAL A 205 -2.28 -3.76 -0.59
C VAL A 205 -1.21 -3.96 -1.65
N ASN A 206 -0.77 -2.83 -2.22
CA ASN A 206 0.13 -2.82 -3.36
C ASN A 206 1.08 -1.60 -3.32
N PRO A 207 2.39 -1.79 -3.08
CA PRO A 207 3.02 -3.06 -2.75
C PRO A 207 2.93 -3.41 -1.26
N LEU A 208 2.87 -4.70 -0.95
CA LEU A 208 3.39 -5.26 0.30
C LEU A 208 4.88 -5.59 0.08
N LEU A 209 5.77 -4.92 0.80
CA LEU A 209 7.21 -5.17 0.71
C LEU A 209 7.61 -6.23 1.74
N VAL A 210 8.11 -7.37 1.26
CA VAL A 210 8.51 -8.52 2.08
C VAL A 210 10.02 -8.55 2.24
N LYS A 211 10.50 -8.43 3.47
CA LYS A 211 11.92 -8.44 3.81
C LYS A 211 12.49 -9.86 3.79
N ALA A 212 13.79 -9.97 4.10
CA ALA A 212 14.41 -11.27 4.31
C ALA A 212 13.74 -12.02 5.47
N GLU A 213 13.86 -13.33 5.46
CA GLU A 213 13.34 -14.22 6.50
C GLU A 213 13.64 -13.70 7.93
N GLY A 214 12.59 -13.53 8.74
CA GLY A 214 12.66 -13.04 10.12
C GLY A 214 12.50 -11.52 10.27
N GLU A 215 12.53 -10.75 9.18
CA GLU A 215 12.39 -9.28 9.20
C GLU A 215 10.95 -8.82 8.87
N GLY A 216 10.12 -9.75 8.38
CA GLY A 216 8.70 -9.62 8.07
C GLY A 216 8.34 -8.74 6.87
N ALA A 217 7.11 -8.19 6.85
CA ALA A 217 6.59 -7.43 5.72
C ALA A 217 5.99 -6.07 6.13
N VAL A 218 5.95 -5.13 5.19
CA VAL A 218 5.44 -3.77 5.38
C VAL A 218 4.54 -3.38 4.20
N ALA A 219 3.29 -3.00 4.49
CA ALA A 219 2.33 -2.52 3.50
C ALA A 219 2.65 -1.06 3.16
N ILE A 220 3.17 -0.83 1.95
CA ILE A 220 3.64 0.50 1.54
C ILE A 220 2.45 1.40 1.19
N ASP A 221 1.49 0.83 0.47
CA ASP A 221 0.25 1.49 0.10
C ASP A 221 -0.93 0.53 0.27
N ALA A 222 -2.11 1.11 0.50
CA ALA A 222 -3.34 0.37 0.62
C ALA A 222 -4.53 1.20 0.12
N ARG A 223 -5.43 0.55 -0.63
CA ARG A 223 -6.67 1.15 -1.13
C ARG A 223 -7.85 0.27 -0.74
N LEU A 224 -8.94 0.91 -0.35
CA LEU A 224 -10.18 0.23 0.02
C LEU A 224 -11.37 0.94 -0.63
N ALA A 225 -12.20 0.17 -1.32
CA ALA A 225 -13.47 0.62 -1.88
C ALA A 225 -14.64 -0.03 -1.14
N LEU A 226 -15.70 0.75 -0.95
CA LEU A 226 -16.92 0.37 -0.25
C LEU A 226 -18.08 0.24 -1.23
N GLY A 227 -19.04 -0.61 -0.88
CA GLY A 227 -20.33 -0.66 -1.55
C GLY A 227 -21.11 0.63 -1.39
N ALA A 228 -21.86 0.97 -2.43
CA ALA A 228 -22.83 2.07 -2.43
C ALA A 228 -23.90 1.85 -1.34
#